data_AF-A0A4U5LVB9-F1
#
_entry.id   AF-A0A4U5LVB9-F1
#
_cell.length_a   1.000
_cell.length_b   1.000
_cell.length_c   1.000
_cell.angle_alpha   90.00
_cell.angle_beta   90.00
_cell.angle_gamma   90.00
#
_symmetry.space_group_name_H-M   'P 1'
#
loop_
_entity.id
_entity.type
_entity.pdbx_description
1 polymer ?
#
loop_
_entity_poly.entity_id
_entity_poly.type
_entity_poly.pdbx_seq_one_letter_code
_entity_poly.pdbx_strand_id
1 'polypeptide(L)' 'MKRVEYIIARCKKCVWYDMQAPFCDKEKTKCRRFDKDTYLSYYSDGYHLSWTGNKLVEPSFMKVIKEVVKEIEA' A
#
# COMPACT_ATOMS: atom_id res chain seq x y z
N MET A 1 0.18 -5.06 -13.87
CA MET A 1 1.67 -4.90 -13.85
C MET A 1 2.30 -6.25 -14.22
N LYS A 2 2.65 -6.46 -15.50
CA LYS A 2 3.05 -7.79 -16.03
C LYS A 2 4.19 -8.48 -15.26
N ARG A 3 5.16 -7.72 -14.75
CA ARG A 3 6.30 -8.28 -13.99
C ARG A 3 5.89 -8.81 -12.61
N VAL A 4 5.01 -8.09 -11.90
CA VAL A 4 4.50 -8.52 -10.59
C VAL A 4 3.66 -9.78 -10.75
N GLU A 5 2.75 -9.78 -11.73
CA GLU A 5 1.92 -10.95 -12.08
C GLU A 5 2.80 -12.18 -12.38
N TYR A 6 3.86 -12.00 -13.15
CA TYR A 6 4.82 -13.07 -13.47
C TYR A 6 5.49 -13.67 -12.22
N ILE A 7 5.88 -12.83 -11.25
CA ILE A 7 6.56 -13.26 -10.01
C ILE A 7 5.57 -13.99 -9.10
N ILE A 8 4.38 -13.40 -8.86
CA ILE A 8 3.36 -13.98 -7.98
C ILE A 8 2.87 -15.32 -8.53
N ALA A 9 2.70 -15.47 -9.84
CA ALA A 9 2.33 -16.74 -10.46
C ALA A 9 3.33 -17.89 -10.21
N ARG A 10 4.58 -17.58 -9.83
CA ARG A 10 5.66 -18.57 -9.60
C ARG A 10 6.01 -18.77 -8.13
N CYS A 11 5.59 -17.87 -7.25
CA CYS A 11 5.90 -17.94 -5.82
C CYS A 11 4.61 -18.13 -5.01
N LYS A 12 4.33 -19.39 -4.64
CA LYS A 12 3.09 -19.76 -3.91
C LYS A 12 2.94 -19.08 -2.54
N LYS A 13 4.05 -18.65 -1.92
CA LYS A 13 4.06 -17.97 -0.61
C LYS A 13 4.27 -16.45 -0.69
N CYS A 14 4.37 -15.89 -1.90
CA CYS A 14 4.58 -14.46 -2.06
C CYS A 14 3.25 -13.72 -2.12
N VAL A 15 3.17 -12.58 -1.44
CA VAL A 15 2.04 -11.66 -1.53
C VAL A 15 2.53 -10.34 -2.11
N TRP A 16 1.74 -9.78 -3.03
CA TRP A 16 1.99 -8.44 -3.56
C TRP A 16 1.16 -7.42 -2.81
N TYR A 17 1.82 -6.38 -2.31
CA TYR A 17 1.16 -5.22 -1.71
C TYR A 17 1.53 -3.95 -2.49
N ASP A 18 0.50 -3.33 -3.07
CA ASP A 18 0.61 -2.03 -3.74
C ASP A 18 0.52 -0.91 -2.71
N MET A 19 1.68 -0.48 -2.18
CA MET A 19 1.78 0.59 -1.17
C MET A 19 1.33 1.96 -1.71
N GLN A 20 1.28 2.14 -3.04
CA GLN A 20 0.87 3.39 -3.66
C GLN A 20 -0.66 3.51 -3.72
N ALA A 21 -1.38 2.39 -3.86
CA ALA A 21 -2.83 2.37 -4.01
C ALA A 21 -3.63 3.22 -2.99
N PRO A 22 -3.30 3.25 -1.68
CA PRO A 22 -4.04 4.05 -0.71
C PRO A 22 -4.00 5.56 -1.00
N PHE A 23 -2.97 6.04 -1.70
CA PHE A 23 -2.82 7.45 -2.05
C PHE A 23 -3.58 7.84 -3.32
N CYS A 24 -4.13 6.87 -4.04
CA CYS A 24 -4.72 7.07 -5.36
C CYS A 24 -6.24 7.08 -5.33
N ASP A 25 -6.84 7.65 -6.38
CA ASP A 25 -8.27 7.51 -6.62
C ASP A 25 -8.65 6.04 -6.93
N LYS A 26 -9.96 5.75 -6.95
CA LYS A 26 -10.48 4.40 -7.17
C LYS A 26 -10.00 3.78 -8.49
N GLU A 27 -9.85 4.61 -9.52
CA GLU A 27 -9.38 4.22 -10.85
C GLU A 27 -7.85 4.13 -10.95
N LYS A 28 -7.12 4.46 -9.88
CA LYS A 28 -5.64 4.51 -9.81
C LYS A 28 -5.00 5.39 -10.89
N THR A 29 -5.70 6.44 -11.34
CA THR A 29 -5.21 7.38 -12.37
C THR A 29 -4.54 8.61 -11.76
N LYS A 30 -4.90 8.99 -10.54
CA LYS A 30 -4.35 10.15 -9.84
C LYS A 30 -4.04 9.79 -8.40
N CYS A 31 -2.84 10.16 -7.94
CA CYS A 31 -2.41 9.95 -6.57
C CYS A 31 -2.07 11.28 -5.90
N ARG A 32 -2.48 11.42 -4.64
CA ARG A 32 -2.27 12.63 -3.85
C ARG A 32 -1.03 12.46 -2.99
N ARG A 33 -0.26 13.53 -2.86
CA ARG A 33 0.88 13.62 -1.93
C ARG A 33 0.51 14.30 -0.62
N PHE A 34 -0.74 14.72 -0.45
CA PHE A 34 -1.24 15.42 0.73
C PHE A 34 -2.70 15.09 1.00
N ASP A 35 -3.11 15.26 2.24
CA ASP A 35 -4.48 15.13 2.71
C ASP A 35 -5.32 16.34 2.27
N LYS A 36 -6.43 16.10 1.57
CA LYS A 36 -7.23 17.18 0.96
C LYS A 36 -7.95 18.06 1.98
N ASP A 37 -8.17 17.58 3.19
CA ASP A 37 -8.99 18.23 4.21
C ASP A 37 -8.10 19.03 5.18
N THR A 38 -6.91 18.54 5.47
CA THR A 38 -5.93 19.15 6.40
C THR A 38 -4.76 19.84 5.69
N TYR A 39 -4.59 19.60 4.38
CA TYR A 39 -3.44 20.04 3.57
C TYR A 39 -2.07 19.52 4.03
N LEU A 40 -2.03 18.55 4.94
CA LEU A 40 -0.80 17.95 5.42
C LEU A 40 -0.21 17.01 4.38
N SER A 41 1.09 17.16 4.12
CA SER A 41 1.84 16.25 3.26
C SER A 41 1.83 14.83 3.82
N TYR A 42 1.61 13.84 2.95
CA TYR A 42 1.77 12.42 3.25
C TYR A 42 3.23 11.98 3.30
N TYR A 43 4.16 12.85 2.92
CA TYR A 43 5.58 12.60 2.93
C TYR A 43 6.29 13.63 3.82
N SER A 44 7.21 13.17 4.68
CA SER A 44 8.04 14.07 5.49
C SER A 44 9.18 14.68 4.68
N ASP A 45 9.63 13.97 3.65
CA ASP A 45 10.64 14.40 2.69
C ASP A 45 10.35 13.84 1.29
N GLY A 46 11.35 13.71 0.42
CA GLY A 46 11.18 13.15 -0.92
C GLY A 46 10.84 11.65 -0.97
N TYR A 47 11.07 10.90 0.12
CA TYR A 47 11.10 9.44 0.15
C TYR A 47 10.29 8.82 1.31
N HIS A 48 10.31 9.43 2.49
CA HIS A 48 9.68 8.89 3.69
C HIS A 48 8.24 9.37 3.87
N LEU A 49 7.37 8.46 4.30
CA LEU A 49 6.00 8.81 4.68
C LEU A 49 6.00 9.63 5.97
N SER A 50 5.18 10.67 6.00
CA SER A 50 4.84 11.39 7.22
C SER A 50 3.90 10.54 8.08
N TRP A 51 3.60 11.02 9.28
CA TRP A 51 2.59 10.39 10.13
C TRP A 51 1.21 10.29 9.46
N THR A 52 0.78 11.32 8.74
CA THR A 52 -0.50 11.28 8.00
C THR A 52 -0.46 10.28 6.84
N GLY A 53 0.69 10.16 6.16
CA GLY A 53 0.90 9.14 5.14
C GLY A 53 0.83 7.71 5.70
N ASN A 54 1.47 7.47 6.85
CA ASN A 54 1.41 6.17 7.52
C ASN A 54 -0.02 5.80 7.90
N LYS A 55 -0.82 6.74 8.43
CA LYS A 55 -2.23 6.49 8.76
C LYS A 55 -3.07 6.06 7.56
N LEU A 56 -2.72 6.48 6.36
CA LEU A 56 -3.45 6.10 5.15
C LEU A 56 -3.09 4.67 4.68
N VAL A 57 -1.83 4.27 4.84
CA VAL A 57 -1.30 2.97 4.39
C VAL A 57 -1.57 1.84 5.39
N GLU A 58 -1.53 2.16 6.68
CA GLU A 58 -1.62 1.17 7.76
C GLU A 58 -2.84 0.25 7.65
N PRO A 59 -4.08 0.72 7.39
CA PRO A 59 -5.24 -0.17 7.33
C PRO A 59 -5.14 -1.23 6.23
N SER A 60 -4.70 -0.85 5.03
CA SER A 60 -4.55 -1.78 3.91
C SER A 60 -3.37 -2.72 4.11
N PHE A 61 -2.27 -2.24 4.70
CA PHE A 61 -1.13 -3.08 5.02
C PHE A 61 -1.46 -4.12 6.10
N MET A 62 -2.13 -3.70 7.17
CA MET A 62 -2.55 -4.60 8.25
C MET A 62 -3.52 -5.68 7.78
N LYS A 63 -4.35 -5.39 6.77
CA LYS A 63 -5.19 -6.41 6.13
C LYS A 63 -4.32 -7.51 5.48
N VAL A 64 -3.31 -7.12 4.70
CA VAL A 64 -2.38 -8.07 4.07
C VAL A 64 -1.63 -8.90 5.11
N ILE A 65 -1.12 -8.27 6.19
CA ILE A 65 -0.43 -8.99 7.26
C ILE A 65 -1.35 -10.03 7.90
N LYS A 66 -2.60 -9.69 8.18
CA LYS A 66 -3.57 -10.66 8.75
C LYS A 66 -3.84 -11.84 7.81
N GLU A 67 -3.91 -11.61 6.50
CA GLU A 67 -4.07 -12.67 5.50
C GLU A 67 -2.84 -13.58 5.47
N VAL A 68 -1.63 -13.00 5.49
CA VAL A 68 -0.37 -13.76 5.54
C VAL A 68 -0.26 -14.60 6.82
N VAL A 69 -0.61 -14.04 7.98
CA VAL A 69 -0.53 -14.76 9.26
C VAL A 69 -1.50 -15.96 9.27
N LYS A 70 -2.73 -15.78 8.78
CA LYS A 70 -3.69 -16.89 8.67
C LYS A 70 -3.18 -18.05 7.83
N GLU A 71 -2.47 -17.76 6.73
CA GLU A 71 -1.86 -18.78 5.87
C GLU A 71 -0.67 -19.50 6.52
N ILE A 72 -0.03 -18.89 7.52
CA ILE A 72 1.07 -19.52 8.27
C ILE A 72 0.53 -20.44 9.38
N GLU A 73 -0.61 -20.06 9.98
CA GLU A 73 -1.25 -20.78 11.09
C GLU A 73 -2.16 -21.94 10.63
N ALA A 74 -2.51 -22.01 9.34
CA ALA A 74 -3.34 -23.06 8.73
C ALA A 74 -2.52 -24.29 8.30
#